data_AF-A0ABD6A6A1-F1
#
_entry.id   AF-A0ABD6A6A1-F1
#
_cell.length_a   1.000
_cell.length_b   1.000
_cell.length_c   1.000
_cell.angle_alpha   90.00
_cell.angle_beta   90.00
_cell.angle_gamma   90.00
#
_symmetry.space_group_name_H-M   'P 1'
#
loop_
_entity.id
_entity.type
_entity.pdbx_description
1 polymer ?
#
loop_
_entity_poly.entity_id
_entity_poly.type
_entity_poly.pdbx_seq_one_letter_code
_entity_poly.pdbx_strand_id
1 'polypeptide(L)'
;MVSAGVALAVTFVVVALTAAAGIAASRRGIEGVEDFISARNTVGGGSLTATIVASSMGAWILFSPAEAGAAFGGLSAVVGYALGSAVPLAAYSVLGPRIRRLIPEGHSLTEYAYVRYGPTMYAFVLVISVAYMFTFLAAELTGIAGGLEVVAGVPAWQTAVVVGGAVLLYTAYGGLKASIFTDAVQTLVILPLLAV
;
A
#
# COMPACT_ATOMS: atom_id res chain seq x y z
N MET A 1 23.03 16.69 10.32
CA MET A 1 22.12 15.77 11.04
C MET A 1 20.88 16.57 11.41
N VAL A 2 19.69 16.15 10.96
CA VAL A 2 18.42 16.83 11.28
C VAL A 2 18.07 16.48 12.73
N SER A 3 17.57 17.44 13.52
CA SER A 3 17.16 17.14 14.90
C SER A 3 15.93 16.22 14.90
N ALA A 4 15.87 15.28 15.85
CA ALA A 4 14.74 14.35 16.00
C ALA A 4 13.38 15.06 16.06
N GLY A 5 13.31 16.19 16.77
CA GLY A 5 12.09 17.00 16.88
C GLY A 5 11.65 17.61 15.55
N VAL A 6 12.60 18.10 14.74
CA VAL A 6 12.29 18.64 13.40
C VAL A 6 11.86 17.52 12.46
N ALA A 7 12.54 16.38 12.47
CA ALA A 7 12.17 15.23 11.64
C ALA A 7 10.75 14.74 11.97
N LEU A 8 10.44 14.54 13.25
CA LEU A 8 9.13 14.09 13.69
C LEU A 8 8.03 15.12 13.38
N ALA A 9 8.31 16.42 13.55
CA ALA A 9 7.36 17.48 13.20
C ALA A 9 7.06 17.52 11.70
N VAL A 10 8.09 17.39 10.86
CA VAL A 10 7.91 17.32 9.40
C VAL A 10 7.11 16.08 9.02
N THR A 11 7.43 14.91 9.59
CA THR A 11 6.66 13.67 9.37
C THR A 11 5.20 13.86 9.76
N PHE A 12 4.93 14.42 10.94
CA PHE A 12 3.56 14.67 11.39
C PHE A 12 2.81 15.61 10.44
N VAL A 13 3.44 16.71 10.01
CA VAL A 13 2.82 17.67 9.08
C VAL A 13 2.52 17.01 7.74
N VAL A 14 3.49 16.30 7.16
CA VAL A 14 3.30 15.62 5.86
C VAL A 14 2.16 14.63 5.95
N VAL A 15 2.17 13.76 6.96
CA VAL A 15 1.14 12.73 7.15
C VAL A 15 -0.23 13.34 7.45
N ALA A 16 -0.29 14.42 8.24
CA ALA A 16 -1.54 15.13 8.51
C ALA A 16 -2.10 15.80 7.24
N LEU A 17 -1.23 16.37 6.39
CA LEU A 17 -1.64 16.97 5.12
C LEU A 17 -2.17 15.92 4.14
N THR A 18 -1.51 14.78 3.99
CA THR A 18 -2.02 13.68 3.14
C THR A 18 -3.31 13.11 3.71
N ALA A 19 -3.41 12.91 5.03
CA ALA A 19 -4.64 12.47 5.68
C ALA A 19 -5.80 13.45 5.43
N ALA A 20 -5.57 14.75 5.63
CA ALA A 20 -6.56 15.78 5.40
C ALA A 20 -6.98 15.88 3.92
N ALA A 21 -6.02 15.78 2.99
CA ALA A 21 -6.28 15.79 1.56
C ALA A 21 -7.09 14.55 1.14
N GLY A 22 -6.74 13.36 1.64
CA GLY A 22 -7.47 12.11 1.40
C GLY A 22 -8.91 12.18 1.91
N ILE A 23 -9.11 12.68 3.13
CA ILE A 23 -10.44 12.88 3.72
C ILE A 23 -11.24 13.92 2.92
N ALA A 24 -10.63 15.05 2.56
CA ALA A 24 -11.32 16.10 1.81
C ALA A 24 -11.76 15.62 0.42
N ALA A 25 -10.92 14.83 -0.24
CA ALA A 25 -11.23 14.22 -1.54
C ALA A 25 -12.32 13.14 -1.43
N SER A 26 -12.33 12.33 -0.37
CA SER A 26 -13.29 11.24 -0.21
C SER A 26 -14.67 11.69 0.27
N ARG A 27 -14.76 12.85 0.95
CA ARG A 27 -16.03 13.41 1.46
C ARG A 27 -17.10 13.64 0.40
N ARG A 28 -16.73 13.80 -0.89
CA ARG A 28 -17.67 14.12 -1.97
C ARG A 28 -18.19 12.91 -2.76
N GLY A 29 -18.15 11.70 -2.19
CA GLY A 29 -18.68 10.53 -2.90
C GLY A 29 -18.81 9.25 -2.10
N ILE A 30 -18.89 9.29 -0.77
CA ILE A 30 -19.22 8.10 0.04
C ILE A 30 -20.69 8.20 0.41
N GLU A 31 -21.57 7.55 -0.37
CA GLU A 31 -23.01 7.52 -0.10
C GLU A 31 -23.44 6.20 0.56
N GLY A 32 -22.62 5.14 0.46
CA GLY A 32 -22.88 3.85 1.08
C GLY A 32 -21.67 2.93 1.22
N VAL A 33 -21.91 1.71 1.71
CA VAL A 33 -20.89 0.68 1.99
C VAL A 33 -20.15 0.26 0.71
N GLU A 34 -20.85 0.21 -0.42
CA GLU A 34 -20.25 -0.16 -1.71
C GLU A 34 -19.19 0.86 -2.17
N ASP A 35 -19.48 2.15 -1.98
CA ASP A 35 -18.54 3.24 -2.27
C ASP A 35 -17.34 3.23 -1.32
N PHE A 36 -17.56 2.86 -0.06
CA PHE A 36 -16.52 2.79 0.95
C PHE A 36 -15.55 1.62 0.69
N ILE A 37 -16.08 0.45 0.33
CA ILE A 37 -15.30 -0.79 0.20
C ILE A 37 -14.71 -0.96 -1.20
N SER A 38 -15.43 -0.58 -2.26
CA SER A 38 -15.05 -0.94 -3.64
C SER A 38 -14.79 0.23 -4.57
N ALA A 39 -15.35 1.41 -4.29
CA ALA A 39 -15.27 2.58 -5.17
C ALA A 39 -15.53 2.24 -6.66
N ARG A 40 -16.47 1.31 -6.91
CA ARG A 40 -16.65 0.59 -8.18
C ARG A 40 -16.79 1.53 -9.37
N ASN A 41 -15.94 1.34 -10.39
CA ASN A 41 -15.96 2.09 -11.66
C ASN A 41 -15.88 3.63 -11.51
N THR A 42 -15.43 4.15 -10.36
CA THR A 42 -15.33 5.60 -10.12
C THR A 42 -13.96 6.19 -10.49
N VAL A 43 -12.98 5.34 -10.83
CA VAL A 43 -11.57 5.72 -11.00
C VAL A 43 -11.09 5.38 -12.41
N GLY A 44 -10.44 6.33 -13.07
CA GLY A 44 -9.87 6.15 -14.42
C GLY A 44 -8.67 5.19 -14.44
N GLY A 45 -8.42 4.54 -15.57
CA GLY A 45 -7.40 3.48 -15.70
C GLY A 45 -5.97 3.89 -15.34
N GLY A 46 -5.59 5.15 -15.61
CA GLY A 46 -4.27 5.68 -15.23
C GLY A 46 -4.10 5.78 -13.71
N SER A 47 -5.10 6.33 -13.01
CA SER A 47 -5.09 6.40 -11.54
C SER A 47 -5.15 5.01 -10.90
N LEU A 48 -5.91 4.09 -11.48
CA LEU A 48 -5.97 2.71 -10.99
C LEU A 48 -4.62 2.00 -11.15
N THR A 49 -3.92 2.21 -12.26
CA THR A 49 -2.58 1.66 -12.49
C THR A 49 -1.58 2.25 -11.50
N ALA A 50 -1.61 3.57 -11.30
CA ALA A 50 -0.76 4.26 -10.33
C ALA A 50 -1.00 3.72 -8.91
N THR A 51 -2.25 3.56 -8.49
CA THR A 51 -2.60 2.94 -7.21
C THR A 51 -2.07 1.52 -7.12
N ILE A 52 -2.28 0.67 -8.13
CA ILE A 52 -1.75 -0.71 -8.09
C ILE A 52 -0.22 -0.71 -7.92
N VAL A 53 0.50 0.18 -8.62
CA VAL A 53 1.94 0.31 -8.49
C VAL A 53 2.32 0.81 -7.09
N ALA A 54 1.74 1.91 -6.61
CA ALA A 54 2.01 2.45 -5.27
C ALA A 54 1.68 1.46 -4.15
N SER A 55 0.50 0.84 -4.18
CA SER A 55 0.11 -0.13 -3.16
C SER A 55 0.99 -1.39 -3.19
N SER A 56 1.62 -1.70 -4.34
CA SER A 56 2.60 -2.80 -4.44
C SER A 56 4.01 -2.39 -4.01
N MET A 57 4.37 -1.12 -4.20
CA MET A 57 5.68 -0.54 -3.88
C MET A 57 5.60 0.22 -2.55
N GLY A 58 5.69 -0.51 -1.45
CA GLY A 58 5.78 0.06 -0.10
C GLY A 58 7.16 0.61 0.23
N ALA A 59 7.38 1.04 1.48
CA ALA A 59 8.68 1.49 1.99
C ALA A 59 9.76 0.41 1.85
N TRP A 60 9.37 -0.87 1.80
CA TRP A 60 10.29 -1.99 1.59
C TRP A 60 11.16 -1.84 0.33
N ILE A 61 10.70 -1.16 -0.72
CA ILE A 61 11.46 -0.98 -1.98
C ILE A 61 12.78 -0.23 -1.77
N LEU A 62 12.87 0.61 -0.72
CA LEU A 62 14.07 1.37 -0.40
C LEU A 62 15.13 0.52 0.32
N PHE A 63 14.74 -0.61 0.90
CA PHE A 63 15.61 -1.44 1.72
C PHE A 63 15.90 -2.79 1.06
N SER A 64 14.87 -3.56 0.70
CA SER A 64 15.05 -4.97 0.30
C SER A 64 15.85 -5.17 -0.99
N PRO A 65 15.64 -4.42 -2.09
CA PRO A 65 16.46 -4.54 -3.29
C PRO A 65 17.90 -4.09 -3.05
N ALA A 66 18.10 -3.01 -2.28
CA ALA A 66 19.43 -2.49 -1.97
C ALA A 66 20.23 -3.48 -1.10
N GLU A 67 19.60 -4.06 -0.09
CA GLU A 67 20.17 -5.11 0.74
C GLU A 67 20.49 -6.36 -0.09
N ALA A 68 19.55 -6.79 -0.95
CA ALA A 68 19.76 -7.94 -1.83
C ALA A 68 20.96 -7.74 -2.77
N GLY A 69 21.08 -6.54 -3.34
CA GLY A 69 22.22 -6.16 -4.18
C GLY A 69 23.54 -6.14 -3.40
N ALA A 70 23.55 -5.58 -2.20
CA ALA A 70 24.76 -5.50 -1.38
C ALA A 70 25.22 -6.88 -0.88
N ALA A 71 24.29 -7.77 -0.50
CA ALA A 71 24.61 -9.00 0.20
C ALA A 71 24.68 -10.27 -0.68
N PHE A 72 23.93 -10.34 -1.80
CA PHE A 72 23.69 -11.62 -2.48
C PHE A 72 24.04 -11.66 -3.98
N GLY A 73 24.50 -10.57 -4.60
CA GLY A 73 24.93 -10.64 -6.01
C GLY A 73 25.01 -9.35 -6.81
N GLY A 74 24.96 -8.18 -6.20
CA GLY A 74 25.01 -6.91 -6.91
C GLY A 74 23.79 -6.71 -7.82
N LEU A 75 24.03 -6.31 -9.06
CA LEU A 75 22.96 -5.97 -10.01
C LEU A 75 22.04 -7.15 -10.35
N SER A 76 22.56 -8.39 -10.39
CA SER A 76 21.75 -9.56 -10.74
C SER A 76 20.69 -9.87 -9.68
N ALA A 77 21.01 -9.67 -8.39
CA ALA A 77 20.08 -9.83 -7.29
C ALA A 77 18.96 -8.77 -7.35
N VAL A 78 19.31 -7.52 -7.65
CA VAL A 78 18.33 -6.42 -7.82
C VAL A 78 17.38 -6.70 -9.00
N VAL A 79 17.93 -7.10 -10.16
CA VAL A 79 17.12 -7.44 -11.34
C VAL A 79 16.23 -8.65 -11.06
N GLY A 80 16.75 -9.68 -10.40
CA GLY A 80 15.96 -10.84 -9.98
C GLY A 80 14.79 -10.45 -9.06
N TYR A 81 15.02 -9.55 -8.11
CA TYR A 81 13.99 -9.03 -7.22
C TYR A 81 12.92 -8.25 -7.99
N ALA A 82 13.34 -7.36 -8.90
CA ALA A 82 12.43 -6.57 -9.72
C ALA A 82 11.55 -7.47 -10.61
N LEU A 83 12.14 -8.47 -11.27
CA LEU A 83 11.41 -9.45 -12.07
C LEU A 83 10.46 -10.29 -11.21
N GLY A 84 10.92 -10.77 -10.05
CA GLY A 84 10.11 -11.53 -9.10
C GLY A 84 8.89 -10.75 -8.61
N SER A 85 9.04 -9.43 -8.43
CA SER A 85 7.94 -8.53 -8.03
C SER A 85 7.00 -8.19 -9.18
N ALA A 86 7.51 -8.10 -10.42
CA ALA A 86 6.72 -7.76 -11.60
C ALA A 86 5.86 -8.92 -12.10
N VAL A 87 6.31 -10.17 -11.98
CA VAL A 87 5.60 -11.35 -12.49
C VAL A 87 4.20 -11.52 -11.89
N PRO A 88 3.99 -11.43 -10.55
CA PRO A 88 2.65 -11.50 -9.96
C PRO A 88 1.71 -10.41 -10.48
N LEU A 89 2.21 -9.18 -10.66
CA LEU A 89 1.43 -8.07 -11.22
C LEU A 89 1.04 -8.34 -12.69
N ALA A 90 1.99 -8.86 -13.49
CA ALA A 90 1.72 -9.26 -14.87
C ALA A 90 0.68 -10.39 -14.93
N ALA A 91 0.78 -11.40 -14.06
CA ALA A 91 -0.21 -12.47 -13.96
C ALA A 91 -1.59 -11.92 -13.55
N TYR A 92 -1.63 -10.98 -12.61
CA TYR A 92 -2.86 -10.34 -12.18
C TYR A 92 -3.53 -9.53 -13.28
N SER A 93 -2.76 -8.91 -14.18
CA SER A 93 -3.32 -8.18 -15.33
C SER A 93 -4.15 -9.09 -16.27
N VAL A 94 -3.82 -10.39 -16.34
CA VAL A 94 -4.54 -11.38 -17.16
C VAL A 94 -5.65 -12.07 -16.36
N LEU A 95 -5.39 -12.40 -15.09
CA LEU A 95 -6.33 -13.11 -14.22
C LEU A 95 -7.45 -12.20 -13.71
N GLY A 96 -7.17 -10.94 -13.40
CA GLY A 96 -8.11 -9.96 -12.88
C GLY A 96 -9.36 -9.80 -13.75
N PRO A 97 -9.23 -9.55 -15.07
CA PRO A 97 -10.38 -9.47 -15.98
C PRO A 97 -11.20 -10.77 -16.04
N ARG A 98 -10.56 -11.93 -15.90
CA ARG A 98 -11.26 -13.23 -15.89
C ARG A 98 -12.05 -13.43 -14.60
N ILE A 99 -11.45 -13.10 -13.46
CA ILE A 99 -12.14 -13.15 -12.15
C ILE A 99 -13.33 -12.19 -12.17
N ARG A 100 -13.16 -10.97 -12.68
CA ARG A 100 -14.24 -9.98 -12.80
C ARG A 100 -15.41 -10.45 -13.66
N ARG A 101 -15.17 -11.27 -14.70
CA ARG A 101 -16.25 -11.88 -15.50
C ARG A 101 -17.04 -12.96 -14.75
N LEU A 102 -16.40 -13.67 -13.82
CA LEU A 102 -17.03 -14.73 -13.04
C LEU A 102 -17.81 -14.19 -11.85
N ILE A 103 -17.30 -13.13 -11.21
CA ILE A 103 -17.95 -12.42 -10.11
C ILE A 103 -18.05 -10.92 -10.42
N PRO A 104 -18.97 -10.50 -11.32
CA PRO A 104 -19.11 -9.09 -11.71
C PRO A 104 -19.35 -8.18 -10.50
N GLU A 105 -20.11 -8.66 -9.52
CA GLU A 105 -20.38 -7.93 -8.28
C GLU A 105 -19.45 -8.27 -7.11
N GLY A 106 -18.47 -9.15 -7.32
CA GLY A 106 -17.54 -9.51 -6.26
C GLY A 106 -16.57 -8.39 -5.88
N HIS A 107 -16.14 -8.42 -4.62
CA HIS A 107 -15.34 -7.39 -3.95
C HIS A 107 -13.92 -7.85 -3.64
N SER A 108 -13.69 -9.16 -3.54
CA SER A 108 -12.42 -9.70 -3.05
C SER A 108 -12.06 -11.04 -3.68
N LEU A 109 -10.78 -11.41 -3.60
CA LEU A 109 -10.29 -12.71 -4.05
C LEU A 109 -10.80 -13.85 -3.15
N THR A 110 -11.05 -13.60 -1.88
CA THR A 110 -11.67 -14.58 -0.96
C THR A 110 -13.09 -14.91 -1.40
N GLU A 111 -13.87 -13.91 -1.82
CA GLU A 111 -15.21 -14.13 -2.40
C GLU A 111 -15.15 -14.97 -3.68
N TYR A 112 -14.16 -14.73 -4.55
CA TYR A 112 -13.91 -15.62 -5.69
C TYR A 112 -13.65 -17.07 -5.25
N ALA A 113 -12.80 -17.26 -4.23
CA ALA A 113 -12.50 -18.58 -3.69
C ALA A 113 -13.75 -19.28 -3.13
N TYR A 114 -14.65 -18.52 -2.49
CA TYR A 114 -15.93 -19.02 -2.00
C TYR A 114 -16.82 -19.49 -3.14
N VAL A 115 -17.04 -18.64 -4.16
CA VAL A 115 -17.92 -18.97 -5.30
C VAL A 115 -17.38 -20.15 -6.11
N ARG A 116 -16.05 -20.23 -6.29
CA ARG A 116 -15.43 -21.24 -7.17
C ARG A 116 -15.14 -22.58 -6.47
N TYR A 117 -14.79 -22.55 -5.19
CA TYR A 117 -14.23 -23.70 -4.45
C TYR A 117 -14.91 -23.96 -3.10
N GLY A 118 -15.87 -23.13 -2.69
CA GLY A 118 -16.67 -23.33 -1.49
C GLY A 118 -16.05 -22.79 -0.18
N PRO A 119 -16.73 -23.03 0.96
CA PRO A 119 -16.41 -22.39 2.25
C PRO A 119 -15.05 -22.77 2.82
N THR A 120 -14.58 -24.00 2.60
CA THR A 120 -13.28 -24.45 3.11
C THR A 120 -12.13 -23.68 2.47
N MET A 121 -12.16 -23.52 1.14
CA MET A 121 -11.16 -22.74 0.43
C MET A 121 -11.25 -21.25 0.78
N TYR A 122 -12.47 -20.73 0.96
CA TYR A 122 -12.66 -19.37 1.47
C TYR A 122 -11.95 -19.14 2.80
N ALA A 123 -12.17 -20.02 3.78
CA ALA A 123 -11.52 -19.90 5.10
C ALA A 123 -10.00 -19.99 4.99
N PHE A 124 -9.49 -20.92 4.18
CA PHE A 124 -8.05 -21.06 3.94
C PHE A 124 -7.42 -19.79 3.35
N VAL A 125 -8.00 -19.26 2.27
CA VAL A 125 -7.51 -18.03 1.62
C VAL A 125 -7.62 -16.85 2.58
N LEU A 126 -8.72 -16.73 3.32
CA LEU A 126 -8.92 -15.66 4.30
C LEU A 126 -7.83 -15.64 5.37
N VAL A 127 -7.52 -16.79 5.98
CA VAL A 127 -6.48 -16.89 7.01
C VAL A 127 -5.12 -16.48 6.46
N ILE A 128 -4.76 -16.97 5.27
CA ILE A 128 -3.48 -16.61 4.62
C ILE A 128 -3.43 -15.12 4.30
N SER A 129 -4.50 -14.56 3.73
CA SER A 129 -4.57 -13.13 3.40
C SER A 129 -4.43 -12.25 4.64
N VAL A 130 -5.10 -12.59 5.74
CA VAL A 130 -5.00 -11.83 7.01
C VAL A 130 -3.60 -11.94 7.60
N ALA A 131 -3.03 -13.16 7.66
CA ALA A 131 -1.68 -13.37 8.19
C ALA A 131 -0.61 -12.63 7.36
N TYR A 132 -0.75 -12.67 6.03
CA TYR A 132 0.11 -11.94 5.10
C TYR A 132 -0.01 -10.44 5.31
N MET A 133 -1.23 -9.89 5.34
CA MET A 133 -1.45 -8.45 5.53
C MET A 133 -0.94 -7.96 6.88
N PHE A 134 -1.11 -8.75 7.94
CA PHE A 134 -0.55 -8.43 9.25
C PHE A 134 0.99 -8.34 9.21
N THR A 135 1.63 -9.33 8.61
CA THR A 135 3.10 -9.37 8.46
C THR A 135 3.60 -8.22 7.59
N PHE A 136 2.90 -7.94 6.49
CA PHE A 136 3.22 -6.85 5.57
C PHE A 136 3.12 -5.47 6.25
N LEU A 137 2.03 -5.21 6.98
CA LEU A 137 1.85 -3.95 7.72
C LEU A 137 2.91 -3.78 8.83
N ALA A 138 3.24 -4.85 9.53
CA ALA A 138 4.30 -4.83 10.54
C ALA A 138 5.67 -4.52 9.92
N ALA A 139 5.99 -5.13 8.78
CA ALA A 139 7.24 -4.88 8.06
C ALA A 139 7.33 -3.43 7.55
N GLU A 140 6.24 -2.90 6.98
CA GLU A 140 6.17 -1.52 6.49
C GLU A 140 6.37 -0.49 7.61
N LEU A 141 5.63 -0.61 8.71
CA LEU A 141 5.79 0.30 9.86
C LEU A 141 7.19 0.22 10.47
N THR A 142 7.76 -0.98 10.51
CA THR A 142 9.15 -1.18 11.00
C THR A 142 10.17 -0.52 10.07
N GLY A 143 10.00 -0.66 8.75
CA GLY A 143 10.87 -0.01 7.76
C GLY A 143 10.85 1.52 7.87
N ILE A 144 9.66 2.11 8.01
CA ILE A 144 9.51 3.57 8.20
C ILE A 144 10.14 4.03 9.52
N ALA A 145 9.86 3.31 10.61
CA ALA A 145 10.42 3.62 11.92
C ALA A 145 11.96 3.53 11.94
N GLY A 146 12.52 2.45 11.39
CA GLY A 146 13.96 2.25 11.27
C GLY A 146 14.63 3.31 10.39
N GLY A 147 14.00 3.70 9.28
CA GLY A 147 14.51 4.78 8.43
C GLY A 147 14.64 6.11 9.18
N LEU A 148 13.62 6.50 9.95
CA LEU A 148 13.66 7.73 10.74
C LEU A 148 14.62 7.66 11.94
N GLU A 149 14.78 6.49 12.52
CA GLU A 149 15.76 6.24 13.58
C GLU A 149 17.19 6.42 13.05
N VAL A 150 17.51 5.86 11.88
CA VAL A 150 18.84 6.00 11.25
C VAL A 150 19.12 7.44 10.82
N VAL A 151 18.13 8.15 10.28
CA VAL A 151 18.34 9.50 9.71
C VAL A 151 18.36 10.60 10.78
N ALA A 152 17.53 10.49 11.81
CA ALA A 152 17.29 11.57 12.76
C ALA A 152 17.29 11.13 14.25
N GLY A 153 17.52 9.84 14.54
CA GLY A 153 17.54 9.32 15.92
C GLY A 153 16.18 9.34 16.60
N VAL A 154 15.08 9.37 15.83
CA VAL A 154 13.72 9.36 16.39
C VAL A 154 13.41 7.97 16.95
N PRO A 155 12.96 7.85 18.22
CA PRO A 155 12.54 6.57 18.77
C PRO A 155 11.44 5.91 17.94
N ALA A 156 11.61 4.64 17.57
CA ALA A 156 10.71 3.90 16.68
C ALA A 156 9.22 3.97 17.09
N TRP A 157 8.93 3.94 18.39
CA TRP A 157 7.55 4.00 18.89
C TRP A 157 6.85 5.32 18.55
N GLN A 158 7.57 6.46 18.52
CA GLN A 158 7.00 7.77 18.20
C GLN A 158 6.60 7.81 16.73
N THR A 159 7.48 7.34 15.86
CA THR A 159 7.21 7.21 14.42
C THR A 159 6.03 6.28 14.17
N ALA A 160 6.00 5.10 14.81
CA ALA A 160 4.93 4.12 14.64
C ALA A 160 3.56 4.68 15.06
N VAL A 161 3.48 5.40 16.18
CA VAL A 161 2.23 6.01 16.64
C VAL A 161 1.76 7.13 15.70
N VAL A 162 2.67 8.01 15.28
CA VAL A 162 2.32 9.13 14.39
C VAL A 162 1.87 8.64 13.02
N VAL A 163 2.67 7.79 12.38
CA VAL A 163 2.41 7.30 11.03
C VAL A 163 1.23 6.32 11.05
N GLY A 164 1.30 5.30 11.91
CA GLY A 164 0.25 4.28 12.00
C GLY A 164 -1.09 4.86 12.44
N GLY A 165 -1.09 5.73 13.45
CA GLY A 165 -2.31 6.38 13.94
C GLY A 165 -2.98 7.24 12.87
N ALA A 166 -2.21 8.07 12.16
CA ALA A 166 -2.78 8.90 11.11
C ALA A 166 -3.27 8.09 9.91
N VAL A 167 -2.53 7.06 9.49
CA VAL A 167 -2.95 6.15 8.41
C VAL A 167 -4.26 5.46 8.78
N LEU A 168 -4.36 4.92 10.00
CA LEU A 168 -5.60 4.32 10.50
C LEU A 168 -6.76 5.31 10.51
N LEU A 169 -6.53 6.56 10.93
CA LEU A 169 -7.59 7.57 11.02
C LEU A 169 -8.15 7.93 9.63
N TYR A 170 -7.30 8.23 8.65
CA TYR A 170 -7.81 8.64 7.34
C TYR A 170 -8.39 7.47 6.53
N THR A 171 -7.83 6.26 6.68
CA THR A 171 -8.37 5.06 6.01
C THR A 171 -9.69 4.62 6.63
N ALA A 172 -9.82 4.65 7.96
CA ALA A 172 -11.07 4.34 8.64
C ALA A 172 -12.19 5.34 8.30
N TYR A 173 -11.85 6.62 8.11
CA TYR A 173 -12.84 7.65 7.77
C TYR A 173 -13.18 7.68 6.28
N GLY A 174 -12.17 7.60 5.41
CA GLY A 174 -12.33 7.85 3.97
C GLY A 174 -12.41 6.61 3.08
N GLY A 175 -12.22 5.41 3.64
CA GLY A 175 -12.32 4.15 2.93
C GLY A 175 -11.36 4.03 1.74
N LEU A 176 -11.72 3.20 0.76
CA LEU A 176 -10.88 2.93 -0.40
C LEU A 176 -10.67 4.18 -1.27
N LYS A 177 -11.67 5.07 -1.38
CA LYS A 177 -11.56 6.31 -2.16
C LYS A 177 -10.47 7.25 -1.62
N ALA A 178 -10.36 7.40 -0.29
CA ALA A 178 -9.29 8.17 0.31
C ALA A 178 -7.92 7.54 0.03
N SER A 179 -7.81 6.21 0.16
CA SER A 179 -6.56 5.49 -0.14
C SER A 179 -6.13 5.68 -1.59
N ILE A 180 -7.04 5.51 -2.56
CA ILE A 180 -6.73 5.67 -3.98
C ILE A 180 -6.21 7.09 -4.27
N PHE A 181 -6.83 8.11 -3.68
CA PHE A 181 -6.40 9.49 -3.85
C PHE A 181 -5.02 9.74 -3.24
N THR A 182 -4.78 9.29 -2.00
CA THR A 182 -3.48 9.44 -1.36
C THR A 182 -2.39 8.71 -2.13
N ASP A 183 -2.68 7.50 -2.61
CA ASP A 183 -1.74 6.68 -3.37
C ASP A 183 -1.38 7.35 -4.71
N ALA A 184 -2.35 7.94 -5.40
CA ALA A 184 -2.12 8.68 -6.64
C ALA A 184 -1.19 9.89 -6.41
N VAL A 185 -1.43 10.66 -5.35
CA VAL A 185 -0.59 11.81 -4.99
C VAL A 185 0.81 11.35 -4.59
N GLN A 186 0.92 10.31 -3.77
CA GLN A 186 2.21 9.77 -3.33
C GLN A 186 3.02 9.21 -4.51
N THR A 187 2.37 8.52 -5.45
CA THR A 187 3.03 8.01 -6.67
C THR A 187 3.67 9.15 -7.48
N LEU A 188 2.98 10.28 -7.62
CA LEU A 188 3.49 11.45 -8.34
C LEU A 188 4.73 12.07 -7.67
N VAL A 189 4.86 11.94 -6.35
CA VAL A 189 6.01 12.44 -5.59
C VAL A 189 7.16 11.43 -5.62
N ILE A 190 6.87 10.13 -5.49
CA ILE A 190 7.86 9.06 -5.36
C ILE A 190 8.52 8.73 -6.71
N LEU A 191 7.75 8.67 -7.81
CA LEU A 191 8.30 8.28 -9.11
C LEU A 191 9.47 9.17 -9.59
N PRO A 192 9.41 10.51 -9.49
CA PRO A 192 10.55 11.36 -9.81
C PRO A 192 11.76 11.13 -8.89
N LEU A 193 11.54 10.81 -7.62
CA LEU A 193 12.62 10.53 -6.65
C LEU A 193 13.33 9.21 -6.93
N LEU A 194 12.64 8.23 -7.52
CA LEU A 194 13.26 6.97 -7.96
C LEU A 194 13.98 7.08 -9.31
N ALA A 195 13.70 8.12 -10.08
CA ALA A 195 14.29 8.34 -11.41
C ALA A 195 15.64 9.07 -11.37
N VAL A 196 16.04 9.59 -10.21
CA VAL A 196 17.29 10.35 -9.97
C VAL A 196 18.18 9.56 -9.03
#